data_AF-A0A7R9ZDJ5-F1
#
_entry.id   AF-A0A7R9ZDJ5-F1
#
_cell.length_a   1.000
_cell.length_b   1.000
_cell.length_c   1.000
_cell.angle_alpha   90.00
_cell.angle_beta   90.00
_cell.angle_gamma   90.00
#
_symmetry.space_group_name_H-M   'P 1'
#
loop_
_entity.id
_entity.type
_entity.pdbx_description
1 polymer ?
#
loop_
_entity_poly.entity_id
_entity_poly.type
_entity_poly.pdbx_seq_one_letter_code
_entity_poly.pdbx_strand_id
1 'polypeptide(L)'
;LKGGLLFFVENGFVKLDAREVALFFHKHKDRLDKTQIGEVLGKEPESSFVKDEGAEPDEGGEGFYLRVLYYYVDAMDYTDLLFDDAIRLFLSGFRLPGEAQKIDRIMEKFAERYTRQNEEVFPSADTAFILAFSIIMLNTDLHNPNIKPEKRMTVESFTRNNRGISVDGGDLPDEFLEGIFKRIQANPFTLKEDDDAREKATKEIESSVLFESPAFFGTSAEDRKREKFRKEREEMMAASEQLFRKKPGSRTKSSRAVMANQKLTDSVSPADVVKPMFDVTWGPLIGTLSQVLEMSDDENSIALSLIAFVYSIRVSSHSEMSLARDTFVNSLAKFTTLGSTKEMKYKNIESIRTLLSIAIVDGDFLGESWGPVLQCISQLGRLQLYASGLDSDEKFLHDG
;
A
#
# COMPACT_ATOMS: atom_id res chain seq x y z
N LEU A 1 -15.36 14.50 -19.23
CA LEU A 1 -14.56 14.43 -20.48
C LEU A 1 -14.79 13.19 -21.35
N LYS A 2 -15.33 12.04 -20.90
CA LYS A 2 -15.62 10.91 -21.81
C LYS A 2 -16.45 11.35 -23.04
N GLY A 3 -17.52 12.11 -22.82
CA GLY A 3 -18.31 12.72 -23.91
C GLY A 3 -17.61 13.83 -24.71
N GLY A 4 -16.66 14.55 -24.09
CA GLY A 4 -15.92 15.64 -24.76
C GLY A 4 -14.77 15.12 -25.63
N LEU A 5 -14.00 14.15 -25.12
CA LEU A 5 -13.00 13.42 -25.89
C LEU A 5 -13.67 12.60 -26.99
N LEU A 6 -14.80 11.96 -26.70
CA LEU A 6 -15.64 11.31 -27.72
C LEU A 6 -16.09 12.29 -28.80
N PHE A 7 -16.56 13.48 -28.42
CA PHE A 7 -16.90 14.53 -29.39
C PHE A 7 -15.69 14.94 -30.25
N PHE A 8 -14.50 15.11 -29.67
CA PHE A 8 -13.31 15.46 -30.45
C PHE A 8 -12.88 14.35 -31.41
N VAL A 9 -13.01 13.08 -30.99
CA VAL A 9 -12.72 11.93 -31.83
C VAL A 9 -13.74 11.79 -32.96
N GLU A 10 -15.04 11.85 -32.65
CA GLU A 10 -16.14 11.71 -33.62
C GLU A 10 -16.16 12.82 -34.67
N ASN A 11 -15.77 14.04 -34.29
CA ASN A 11 -15.70 15.18 -35.21
C ASN A 11 -14.31 15.32 -35.89
N GLY A 12 -13.41 14.36 -35.68
CA GLY A 12 -12.11 14.30 -36.36
C GLY A 12 -11.09 15.36 -35.92
N PHE A 13 -11.28 15.99 -34.75
CA PHE A 13 -10.31 16.92 -34.17
C PHE A 13 -9.06 16.22 -33.62
N VAL A 14 -9.21 14.96 -33.20
CA VAL A 14 -8.13 14.09 -32.75
C VAL A 14 -8.40 12.67 -33.22
N LYS A 15 -7.36 11.94 -33.62
CA LYS A 15 -7.51 10.51 -33.94
C LYS A 15 -7.75 9.72 -32.64
N LEU A 16 -8.46 8.60 -32.76
CA LEU A 16 -8.58 7.64 -31.66
C LEU A 16 -7.26 6.87 -31.52
N ASP A 17 -6.26 7.54 -30.97
CA ASP A 17 -4.94 7.01 -30.69
C ASP A 17 -4.42 7.65 -29.39
N ALA A 18 -3.94 6.84 -28.46
CA ALA A 18 -3.53 7.30 -27.14
C ALA A 18 -2.41 8.36 -27.19
N ARG A 19 -1.48 8.26 -28.15
CA ARG A 19 -0.39 9.22 -28.33
C ARG A 19 -0.90 10.54 -28.91
N GLU A 20 -1.77 10.48 -29.91
CA GLU A 20 -2.40 11.68 -30.49
C GLU A 20 -3.23 12.44 -29.46
N VAL A 21 -3.95 11.73 -28.58
CA VAL A 21 -4.69 12.34 -27.48
C VAL A 21 -3.77 13.01 -26.46
N ALA A 22 -2.64 12.38 -26.11
CA ALA A 22 -1.65 12.99 -25.23
C ALA A 22 -1.05 14.28 -25.82
N LEU A 23 -0.67 14.27 -27.09
CA LEU A 23 -0.16 15.45 -27.80
C LEU A 23 -1.23 16.55 -27.93
N PHE A 24 -2.48 16.17 -28.14
CA PHE A 24 -3.61 17.08 -28.16
C PHE A 24 -3.78 17.84 -26.83
N PHE A 25 -3.61 17.15 -25.69
CA PHE A 25 -3.64 17.79 -24.37
C PHE A 25 -2.53 18.81 -24.19
N HIS A 26 -1.30 18.49 -24.60
CA HIS A 26 -0.18 19.44 -24.57
C HIS A 26 -0.45 20.68 -25.43
N LYS A 27 -0.91 20.48 -26.66
CA LYS A 27 -1.17 21.56 -27.63
C LYS A 27 -2.28 22.50 -27.20
N HIS A 28 -3.27 22.01 -26.46
CA HIS A 28 -4.48 22.75 -26.10
C HIS A 28 -4.64 22.98 -24.58
N LYS A 29 -3.56 22.85 -23.80
CA LYS A 29 -3.57 22.96 -22.32
C LYS A 29 -4.17 24.25 -21.75
N ASP A 30 -4.15 25.35 -22.50
CA ASP A 30 -4.71 26.65 -22.10
C ASP A 30 -6.17 26.84 -22.52
N ARG A 31 -6.70 25.94 -23.36
CA ARG A 31 -8.09 25.98 -23.86
C ARG A 31 -8.96 24.85 -23.30
N LEU A 32 -8.34 23.81 -22.77
CA LEU A 32 -8.99 22.67 -22.16
C LEU A 32 -9.08 22.83 -20.65
N ASP A 33 -10.13 22.28 -20.06
CA ASP A 33 -10.29 22.23 -18.61
C ASP A 33 -9.21 21.32 -18.00
N LYS A 34 -8.30 21.93 -17.24
CA LYS A 34 -7.17 21.27 -16.57
C LYS A 34 -7.62 20.21 -15.56
N THR A 35 -8.79 20.37 -14.93
CA THR A 35 -9.38 19.37 -14.03
C THR A 35 -9.72 18.11 -14.81
N GLN A 36 -10.32 18.28 -15.98
CA GLN A 36 -10.71 17.15 -16.80
C GLN A 36 -9.53 16.43 -17.45
N ILE A 37 -8.46 17.16 -17.81
CA ILE A 37 -7.20 16.52 -18.25
C ILE A 37 -6.67 15.62 -17.14
N GLY A 38 -6.60 16.12 -15.90
CA GLY A 38 -6.17 15.34 -14.74
C GLY A 38 -7.00 14.08 -14.52
N GLU A 39 -8.33 14.20 -14.58
CA GLU A 39 -9.25 13.06 -14.47
C GLU A 39 -9.02 11.99 -15.54
N VAL A 40 -8.70 12.39 -16.78
CA VAL A 40 -8.39 11.45 -17.87
C VAL A 40 -7.06 10.77 -17.63
N LEU A 41 -6.02 11.53 -17.25
CA LEU A 41 -4.69 10.99 -16.96
C LEU A 41 -4.67 10.04 -15.75
N GLY A 42 -5.58 10.26 -14.79
CA GLY A 42 -5.72 9.42 -13.59
C GLY A 42 -6.67 8.24 -13.72
N LYS A 43 -7.34 8.02 -14.88
CA LYS A 43 -8.33 6.93 -15.04
C LYS A 43 -7.72 5.56 -14.79
N GLU A 44 -8.46 4.65 -14.14
CA GLU A 44 -8.06 3.28 -13.78
C GLU A 44 -7.34 2.52 -14.91
N PRO A 45 -6.34 1.67 -14.63
CA PRO A 45 -5.56 0.98 -15.65
C PRO A 45 -6.43 0.11 -16.58
N GLU A 46 -7.49 -0.49 -16.04
CA GLU A 46 -8.40 -1.38 -16.75
C GLU A 46 -9.51 -0.59 -17.50
N SER A 47 -9.51 0.75 -17.40
CA SER A 47 -10.51 1.56 -18.09
C SER A 47 -10.27 1.57 -19.60
N SER A 48 -11.31 1.22 -20.36
CA SER A 48 -11.35 1.39 -21.81
C SER A 48 -12.11 2.64 -22.26
N PHE A 49 -11.76 3.12 -23.45
CA PHE A 49 -12.50 4.17 -24.15
C PHE A 49 -13.65 3.59 -24.97
N VAL A 50 -13.38 2.50 -25.70
CA VAL A 50 -14.33 1.69 -26.48
C VAL A 50 -14.68 0.43 -25.69
N LYS A 51 -15.92 -0.06 -25.82
CA LYS A 51 -16.39 -1.28 -25.13
C LYS A 51 -16.14 -2.57 -25.91
N ASP A 52 -15.29 -2.53 -26.93
CA ASP A 52 -15.05 -3.67 -27.81
C ASP A 52 -14.01 -4.62 -27.19
N GLU A 53 -14.39 -5.87 -27.01
CA GLU A 53 -13.54 -6.92 -26.43
C GLU A 53 -12.54 -7.39 -27.48
N GLY A 54 -11.37 -6.74 -27.51
CA GLY A 54 -10.28 -7.03 -28.46
C GLY A 54 -9.64 -5.80 -29.08
N ALA A 55 -10.14 -4.59 -28.79
CA ALA A 55 -9.48 -3.36 -29.21
C ALA A 55 -8.10 -3.21 -28.53
N GLU A 56 -7.10 -2.81 -29.31
CA GLU A 56 -5.76 -2.54 -28.80
C GLU A 56 -5.79 -1.37 -27.78
N PRO A 57 -4.93 -1.37 -26.74
CA PRO A 57 -4.91 -0.31 -25.75
C PRO A 57 -4.74 1.08 -26.36
N ASP A 58 -3.90 1.23 -27.40
CA ASP A 58 -3.67 2.53 -28.04
C ASP A 58 -4.90 3.03 -28.84
N GLU A 59 -5.76 2.12 -29.31
CA GLU A 59 -6.96 2.41 -30.13
C GLU A 59 -8.25 2.51 -29.30
N GLY A 60 -8.13 2.60 -27.97
CA GLY A 60 -9.27 2.79 -27.07
C GLY A 60 -9.70 1.54 -26.32
N GLY A 61 -8.97 0.43 -26.42
CA GLY A 61 -9.17 -0.78 -25.61
C GLY A 61 -8.86 -0.60 -24.13
N GLU A 62 -8.85 -1.71 -23.40
CA GLU A 62 -8.41 -1.76 -22.00
C GLU A 62 -6.98 -1.22 -21.87
N GLY A 63 -6.72 -0.33 -20.90
CA GLY A 63 -5.40 0.32 -20.79
C GLY A 63 -5.25 1.64 -21.56
N PHE A 64 -6.25 2.08 -22.33
CA PHE A 64 -6.14 3.30 -23.13
C PHE A 64 -5.71 4.53 -22.34
N TYR A 65 -6.37 4.80 -21.20
CA TYR A 65 -6.04 5.99 -20.40
C TYR A 65 -4.65 5.92 -19.76
N LEU A 66 -4.20 4.71 -19.42
CA LEU A 66 -2.85 4.48 -18.93
C LEU A 66 -1.82 4.80 -20.03
N ARG A 67 -2.08 4.37 -21.27
CA ARG A 67 -1.26 4.73 -22.44
C ARG A 67 -1.22 6.23 -22.67
N VAL A 68 -2.37 6.91 -22.58
CA VAL A 68 -2.44 8.38 -22.70
C VAL A 68 -1.57 9.05 -21.62
N LEU A 69 -1.63 8.61 -20.36
CA LEU A 69 -0.76 9.10 -19.29
C LEU A 69 0.72 8.91 -19.65
N TYR A 70 1.10 7.72 -20.10
CA TYR A 70 2.49 7.40 -20.42
C TYR A 70 3.00 8.29 -21.56
N TYR A 71 2.26 8.38 -22.67
CA TYR A 71 2.63 9.26 -23.77
C TYR A 71 2.63 10.73 -23.38
N TYR A 72 1.73 11.16 -22.49
CA TYR A 72 1.68 12.53 -22.01
C TYR A 72 2.93 12.89 -21.21
N VAL A 73 3.34 12.03 -20.28
CA VAL A 73 4.55 12.23 -19.47
C VAL A 73 5.81 12.07 -20.31
N ASP A 74 5.87 11.08 -21.21
CA ASP A 74 7.03 10.83 -22.06
C ASP A 74 7.26 11.92 -23.12
N ALA A 75 6.23 12.70 -23.45
CA ALA A 75 6.35 13.88 -24.30
C ALA A 75 6.94 15.11 -23.57
N MET A 76 7.09 15.06 -22.24
CA MET A 76 7.78 16.11 -21.49
C MET A 76 9.29 15.85 -21.44
N ASP A 77 10.05 16.94 -21.53
CA ASP A 77 11.49 16.91 -21.43
C ASP A 77 11.95 17.57 -20.12
N TYR A 78 12.62 16.77 -19.29
CA TYR A 78 13.17 17.20 -18.00
C TYR A 78 14.69 17.22 -17.97
N THR A 79 15.36 17.05 -19.11
CA THR A 79 16.81 17.13 -19.19
C THR A 79 17.29 18.51 -18.71
N ASP A 80 18.30 18.52 -17.83
CA ASP A 80 18.91 19.70 -17.21
C ASP A 80 17.96 20.58 -16.37
N LEU A 81 16.72 20.13 -16.11
CA LEU A 81 15.79 20.84 -15.23
C LEU A 81 16.03 20.46 -13.77
N LEU A 82 15.98 21.45 -12.89
CA LEU A 82 15.92 21.21 -11.46
C LEU A 82 14.61 20.50 -11.11
N PHE A 83 14.65 19.68 -10.06
CA PHE A 83 13.52 18.82 -9.72
C PHE A 83 12.22 19.59 -9.43
N ASP A 84 12.31 20.71 -8.69
CA ASP A 84 11.15 21.56 -8.43
C ASP A 84 10.64 22.29 -9.69
N ASP A 85 11.51 22.61 -10.65
CA ASP A 85 11.11 23.19 -11.94
C ASP A 85 10.43 22.15 -12.83
N ALA A 86 10.89 20.90 -12.81
CA ALA A 86 10.22 19.79 -13.48
C ALA A 86 8.82 19.54 -12.92
N ILE A 87 8.64 19.57 -11.59
CA ILE A 87 7.31 19.45 -10.94
C ILE A 87 6.41 20.63 -11.35
N ARG A 88 6.93 21.86 -11.39
CA ARG A 88 6.17 23.03 -11.86
C ARG A 88 5.70 22.85 -13.30
N LEU A 89 6.61 22.43 -14.18
CA LEU A 89 6.30 22.20 -15.59
C LEU A 89 5.21 21.13 -15.72
N PHE A 90 5.38 20.01 -15.02
CA PHE A 90 4.45 18.89 -15.03
C PHE A 90 3.04 19.29 -14.58
N LEU A 91 2.94 19.94 -13.41
CA LEU A 91 1.67 20.38 -12.83
C LEU A 91 1.07 21.62 -13.51
N SER A 92 1.78 22.27 -14.43
CA SER A 92 1.25 23.40 -15.19
C SER A 92 0.16 22.99 -16.20
N GLY A 93 0.22 21.75 -16.68
CA GLY A 93 -0.62 21.23 -17.76
C GLY A 93 -2.01 20.73 -17.33
N PHE A 94 -2.20 20.37 -16.05
CA PHE A 94 -3.44 19.79 -15.56
C PHE A 94 -3.66 20.08 -14.06
N ARG A 95 -4.77 19.62 -13.48
CA ARG A 95 -4.99 19.59 -12.03
C ARG A 95 -4.91 18.16 -11.55
N LEU A 96 -4.23 17.94 -10.42
CA LEU A 96 -4.23 16.61 -9.80
C LEU A 96 -5.67 16.22 -9.44
N PRO A 97 -6.10 14.98 -9.75
CA PRO A 97 -7.36 14.45 -9.27
C PRO A 97 -7.40 14.42 -7.74
N GLY A 98 -8.59 14.31 -7.16
CA GLY A 98 -8.75 14.20 -5.70
C GLY A 98 -8.57 12.79 -5.13
N GLU A 99 -8.70 11.77 -5.98
CA GLU A 99 -8.60 10.37 -5.54
C GLU A 99 -7.13 9.95 -5.42
N ALA A 100 -6.72 9.51 -4.23
CA ALA A 100 -5.36 9.07 -3.91
C ALA A 100 -4.71 8.17 -4.97
N GLN A 101 -5.42 7.11 -5.37
CA GLN A 101 -4.92 6.12 -6.33
C GLN A 101 -4.66 6.71 -7.73
N LYS A 102 -5.35 7.81 -8.08
CA LYS A 102 -5.11 8.53 -9.34
C LYS A 102 -3.86 9.39 -9.23
N ILE A 103 -3.70 10.07 -8.09
CA ILE A 103 -2.55 10.93 -7.81
C ILE A 103 -1.27 10.08 -7.79
N ASP A 104 -1.25 8.99 -7.04
CA ASP A 104 -0.09 8.09 -6.92
C ASP A 104 0.41 7.68 -8.30
N ARG A 105 -0.48 7.21 -9.18
CA ARG A 105 -0.09 6.77 -10.52
C ARG A 105 0.48 7.86 -11.41
N ILE A 106 -0.11 9.05 -11.36
CA ILE A 106 0.36 10.22 -12.12
C ILE A 106 1.77 10.59 -11.62
N MET A 107 1.97 10.59 -10.30
CA MET A 107 3.22 10.97 -9.66
C MET A 107 4.32 9.92 -9.82
N GLU A 108 3.97 8.62 -9.78
CA GLU A 108 4.90 7.51 -10.08
C GLU A 108 5.45 7.65 -11.49
N LYS A 109 4.58 7.90 -12.48
CA LYS A 109 5.01 8.04 -13.86
C LYS A 109 5.91 9.28 -14.06
N PHE A 110 5.62 10.37 -13.37
CA PHE A 110 6.48 11.56 -13.34
C PHE A 110 7.86 11.24 -12.76
N ALA A 111 7.91 10.57 -11.60
CA ALA A 111 9.15 10.23 -10.92
C ALA A 111 10.02 9.28 -11.74
N GLU A 112 9.42 8.27 -12.38
CA GLU A 112 10.09 7.37 -13.32
C GLU A 112 10.72 8.16 -14.47
N ARG A 113 9.96 9.08 -15.08
CA ARG A 113 10.43 9.86 -16.23
C ARG A 113 11.54 10.83 -15.86
N TYR A 114 11.41 11.57 -14.76
CA TYR A 114 12.44 12.52 -14.33
C TYR A 114 13.75 11.79 -14.02
N THR A 115 13.68 10.69 -13.26
CA THR A 115 14.87 9.92 -12.85
C THR A 115 15.58 9.33 -14.07
N ARG A 116 14.84 8.83 -15.07
CA ARG A 116 15.43 8.32 -16.32
C ARG A 116 16.22 9.39 -17.10
N GLN A 117 15.79 10.66 -17.05
CA GLN A 117 16.47 11.74 -17.76
C GLN A 117 17.57 12.42 -16.93
N ASN A 118 17.63 12.15 -15.62
CA ASN A 118 18.52 12.78 -14.65
C ASN A 118 19.00 11.75 -13.62
N GLU A 119 19.67 10.68 -14.08
CA GLU A 119 20.05 9.51 -13.26
C GLU A 119 21.00 9.89 -12.12
N GLU A 120 21.78 10.96 -12.28
CA GLU A 120 22.69 11.47 -11.26
C GLU A 120 22.01 12.21 -10.10
N VAL A 121 20.74 12.61 -10.25
CA VAL A 121 20.03 13.41 -9.24
C VAL A 121 19.40 12.54 -8.16
N PHE A 122 18.84 11.39 -8.53
CA PHE A 122 18.18 10.48 -7.60
C PHE A 122 18.69 9.05 -7.73
N PRO A 123 18.92 8.35 -6.61
CA PRO A 123 19.34 6.95 -6.63
C PRO A 123 18.21 5.99 -7.07
N SER A 124 16.95 6.41 -6.95
CA SER A 124 15.77 5.65 -7.38
C SER A 124 14.59 6.58 -7.65
N ALA A 125 13.69 6.13 -8.54
CA ALA A 125 12.40 6.77 -8.78
C ALA A 125 11.53 6.84 -7.52
N ASP A 126 11.68 5.90 -6.58
CA ASP A 126 10.95 5.93 -5.30
C ASP A 126 11.32 7.16 -4.46
N THR A 127 12.61 7.52 -4.43
CA THR A 127 13.10 8.72 -3.73
C THR A 127 12.58 9.99 -4.37
N ALA A 128 12.59 10.05 -5.71
CA ALA A 128 12.01 11.16 -6.46
C ALA A 128 10.50 11.28 -6.20
N PHE A 129 9.77 10.16 -6.19
CA PHE A 129 8.34 10.10 -5.90
C PHE A 129 8.00 10.66 -4.51
N ILE A 130 8.71 10.21 -3.46
CA ILE A 130 8.53 10.70 -2.08
C ILE A 130 8.82 12.20 -2.01
N LEU A 131 9.93 12.65 -2.60
CA LEU A 131 10.30 14.06 -2.58
C LEU A 131 9.30 14.92 -3.36
N ALA A 132 8.72 14.42 -4.46
CA ALA A 132 7.73 15.16 -5.22
C ALA A 132 6.50 15.53 -4.38
N PHE A 133 6.00 14.59 -3.58
CA PHE A 133 4.92 14.87 -2.62
C PHE A 133 5.35 15.88 -1.56
N SER A 134 6.56 15.71 -1.02
CA SER A 134 7.13 16.64 -0.04
C SER A 134 7.16 18.08 -0.56
N ILE A 135 7.51 18.27 -1.84
CA ILE A 135 7.54 19.58 -2.50
C ILE A 135 6.13 20.15 -2.71
N ILE A 136 5.16 19.32 -3.12
CA ILE A 136 3.76 19.75 -3.28
C ILE A 136 3.19 20.21 -1.92
N MET A 137 3.42 19.44 -0.86
CA MET A 137 3.01 19.79 0.51
C MET A 137 3.69 21.06 0.99
N LEU A 138 5.01 21.19 0.76
CA LEU A 138 5.76 22.40 1.11
C LEU A 138 5.17 23.62 0.42
N ASN A 139 4.82 23.53 -0.86
CA ASN A 139 4.20 24.65 -1.57
C ASN A 139 2.88 25.07 -0.90
N THR A 140 2.03 24.10 -0.55
CA THR A 140 0.76 24.40 0.13
C THR A 140 1.00 25.01 1.51
N ASP A 141 1.93 24.46 2.30
CA ASP A 141 2.27 24.99 3.62
C ASP A 141 2.80 26.44 3.56
N LEU A 142 3.75 26.71 2.64
CA LEU A 142 4.38 28.02 2.54
C LEU A 142 3.46 29.11 2.00
N HIS A 143 2.48 28.76 1.17
CA HIS A 143 1.70 29.74 0.40
C HIS A 143 0.20 29.74 0.68
N ASN A 144 -0.34 28.79 1.46
CA ASN A 144 -1.74 28.80 1.85
C ASN A 144 -2.00 29.94 2.86
N PRO A 145 -2.92 30.89 2.58
CA PRO A 145 -3.25 31.98 3.49
C PRO A 145 -3.90 31.52 4.81
N ASN A 146 -4.50 30.33 4.84
CA ASN A 146 -5.13 29.75 6.04
C ASN A 146 -4.09 29.26 7.07
N ILE A 147 -2.83 29.05 6.67
CA ILE A 147 -1.75 28.61 7.55
C ILE A 147 -1.01 29.83 8.09
N LYS A 148 -1.05 29.98 9.43
CA LYS A 148 -0.35 31.07 10.14
C LYS A 148 1.14 31.02 9.83
N PRO A 149 1.81 32.16 9.56
CA PRO A 149 3.24 32.20 9.24
C PRO A 149 4.13 31.49 10.27
N GLU A 150 3.80 31.59 11.56
CA GLU A 150 4.51 30.96 12.66
C GLU A 150 4.44 29.43 12.66
N LYS A 151 3.45 28.85 11.98
CA LYS A 151 3.24 27.40 11.87
C LYS A 151 3.80 26.82 10.57
N ARG A 152 4.25 27.66 9.63
CA ARG A 152 4.82 27.21 8.37
C ARG A 152 6.13 26.47 8.62
N MET A 153 6.39 25.48 7.79
CA MET A 153 7.57 24.66 7.80
C MET A 153 8.81 25.53 7.57
N THR A 154 9.78 25.42 8.48
CA THR A 154 11.09 26.03 8.28
C THR A 154 11.95 25.16 7.38
N VAL A 155 13.05 25.72 6.84
CA VAL A 155 13.98 24.95 6.01
C VAL A 155 14.57 23.77 6.79
N GLU A 156 14.89 23.95 8.07
CA GLU A 156 15.39 22.88 8.93
C GLU A 156 14.35 21.79 9.14
N SER A 157 13.07 22.18 9.27
CA SER A 157 11.98 21.22 9.37
C SER A 157 11.78 20.48 8.05
N PHE A 158 11.88 21.13 6.90
CA PHE A 158 11.80 20.48 5.59
C PHE A 158 12.96 19.51 5.36
N THR A 159 14.19 19.91 5.70
CA THR A 159 15.37 19.03 5.61
C THR A 159 15.25 17.84 6.54
N ARG A 160 14.88 18.06 7.81
CA ARG A 160 14.65 16.98 8.79
C ARG A 160 13.56 16.03 8.33
N ASN A 161 12.49 16.57 7.75
CA ASN A 161 11.40 15.78 7.24
C ASN A 161 11.93 14.85 6.12
N ASN A 162 12.66 15.36 5.14
CA ASN A 162 13.15 14.53 4.04
C ASN A 162 14.39 13.68 4.36
N ARG A 163 14.68 13.37 5.64
CA ARG A 163 15.75 12.43 6.01
C ARG A 163 15.32 10.99 5.82
N GLY A 164 16.27 10.14 5.45
CA GLY A 164 16.06 8.70 5.29
C GLY A 164 15.09 8.30 4.17
N ILE A 165 14.84 9.17 3.18
CA ILE A 165 13.93 8.87 2.06
C ILE A 165 14.64 8.15 0.89
N SER A 166 15.97 8.01 0.94
CA SER A 166 16.72 7.23 -0.04
C SER A 166 16.53 5.71 0.16
N VAL A 167 16.86 4.92 -0.86
CA VAL A 167 16.62 3.45 -0.94
C VAL A 167 17.22 2.68 0.25
N ASP A 168 18.30 3.19 0.85
CA ASP A 168 18.97 2.59 2.01
C ASP A 168 18.64 3.25 3.36
N GLY A 169 17.64 4.14 3.39
CA GLY A 169 17.42 5.03 4.54
C GLY A 169 18.48 6.12 4.66
N GLY A 170 19.18 6.43 3.56
CA GLY A 170 20.12 7.54 3.46
C GLY A 170 19.44 8.90 3.24
N ASP A 171 20.21 9.96 3.42
CA ASP A 171 19.76 11.36 3.31
C ASP A 171 20.08 11.95 1.93
N LEU A 172 19.20 12.82 1.42
CA LEU A 172 19.54 13.68 0.29
C LEU A 172 20.45 14.83 0.78
N PRO A 173 21.29 15.43 -0.09
CA PRO A 173 22.16 16.52 0.31
C PRO A 173 21.37 17.72 0.88
N ASP A 174 21.80 18.23 2.03
CA ASP A 174 21.12 19.36 2.70
C ASP A 174 21.05 20.59 1.78
N GLU A 175 22.12 20.89 1.03
CA GLU A 175 22.16 22.01 0.06
C GLU A 175 21.11 21.86 -1.05
N PHE A 176 20.83 20.62 -1.48
CA PHE A 176 19.81 20.33 -2.47
C PHE A 176 18.41 20.63 -1.93
N LEU A 177 18.10 20.14 -0.73
CA LEU A 177 16.82 20.37 -0.04
C LEU A 177 16.60 21.85 0.30
N GLU A 178 17.64 22.53 0.78
CA GLU A 178 17.61 23.97 1.02
C GLU A 178 17.36 24.77 -0.26
N GLY A 179 18.00 24.38 -1.37
CA GLY A 179 17.82 25.00 -2.67
C GLY A 179 16.37 24.90 -3.14
N ILE A 180 15.78 23.71 -3.02
CA ILE A 180 14.36 23.47 -3.31
C ILE A 180 13.48 24.36 -2.43
N PHE A 181 13.70 24.36 -1.11
CA PHE A 181 12.90 25.17 -0.18
C PHE A 181 12.91 26.65 -0.55
N LYS A 182 14.09 27.22 -0.79
CA LYS A 182 14.25 28.64 -1.15
C LYS A 182 13.56 28.97 -2.48
N ARG A 183 13.63 28.08 -3.49
CA ARG A 183 12.95 28.26 -4.78
C ARG A 183 11.43 28.14 -4.67
N ILE A 184 10.92 27.17 -3.91
CA ILE A 184 9.48 27.06 -3.63
C ILE A 184 8.98 28.28 -2.86
N GLN A 185 9.72 28.75 -1.85
CA GLN A 185 9.36 29.94 -1.08
C GLN A 185 9.34 31.20 -1.95
N ALA A 186 10.32 31.38 -2.83
CA ALA A 186 10.43 32.57 -3.67
C ALA A 186 9.37 32.61 -4.79
N ASN A 187 9.07 31.45 -5.38
CA ASN A 187 8.14 31.33 -6.48
C ASN A 187 7.09 30.27 -6.12
N PRO A 188 5.85 30.61 -5.73
CA PRO A 188 4.81 29.60 -5.54
C PRO A 188 4.51 28.84 -6.86
N PHE A 189 3.93 27.65 -6.77
CA PHE A 189 3.28 27.02 -7.92
C PHE A 189 2.09 27.92 -8.33
N THR A 190 2.32 28.91 -9.19
CA THR A 190 1.29 29.90 -9.56
C THR A 190 0.32 29.34 -10.58
N LEU A 191 -0.96 29.29 -10.21
CA LEU A 191 -2.10 29.16 -11.12
C LEU A 191 -3.17 30.13 -10.61
N LYS A 192 -3.30 31.28 -11.26
CA LYS A 192 -4.08 32.45 -10.80
C LYS A 192 -5.60 32.23 -10.59
N GLU A 193 -6.10 31.00 -10.65
CA GLU A 193 -7.55 30.69 -10.59
C GLU A 193 -7.93 29.46 -9.72
N ASP A 194 -7.00 28.78 -9.04
CA ASP A 194 -7.24 27.39 -8.58
C ASP A 194 -6.65 26.99 -7.21
N ASP A 195 -6.73 27.87 -6.21
CA ASP A 195 -6.23 27.55 -4.86
C ASP A 195 -7.13 26.54 -4.12
N ASP A 196 -8.45 26.61 -4.28
CA ASP A 196 -9.41 25.73 -3.57
C ASP A 196 -9.33 24.25 -4.00
N ALA A 197 -9.21 23.99 -5.30
CA ALA A 197 -9.12 22.62 -5.83
C ALA A 197 -7.79 21.95 -5.43
N ARG A 198 -6.71 22.73 -5.35
CA ARG A 198 -5.40 22.25 -4.88
C ARG A 198 -5.38 22.08 -3.38
N GLU A 199 -6.03 22.93 -2.60
CA GLU A 199 -6.19 22.71 -1.16
C GLU A 199 -6.93 21.40 -0.92
N LYS A 200 -7.98 21.11 -1.70
CA LYS A 200 -8.71 19.85 -1.61
C LYS A 200 -7.85 18.65 -2.00
N ALA A 201 -7.17 18.70 -3.14
CA ALA A 201 -6.27 17.63 -3.58
C ALA A 201 -5.09 17.45 -2.61
N THR A 202 -4.55 18.53 -2.03
CA THR A 202 -3.48 18.45 -1.03
C THR A 202 -3.98 17.85 0.27
N LYS A 203 -5.19 18.20 0.74
CA LYS A 203 -5.80 17.53 1.90
C LYS A 203 -6.06 16.06 1.63
N GLU A 204 -6.47 15.70 0.42
CA GLU A 204 -6.64 14.32 0.02
C GLU A 204 -5.28 13.59 -0.03
N ILE A 205 -4.22 14.23 -0.55
CA ILE A 205 -2.83 13.77 -0.45
C ILE A 205 -2.45 13.59 1.02
N GLU A 206 -2.54 14.62 1.87
CA GLU A 206 -2.25 14.58 3.31
C GLU A 206 -3.04 13.49 4.05
N SER A 207 -4.23 13.12 3.56
CA SER A 207 -5.05 12.05 4.12
C SER A 207 -4.70 10.66 3.56
N SER A 208 -4.16 10.59 2.33
CA SER A 208 -3.83 9.35 1.63
C SER A 208 -2.40 8.90 1.88
N VAL A 209 -1.45 9.82 1.87
CA VAL A 209 -0.17 9.62 2.56
C VAL A 209 -0.45 9.77 4.05
N LEU A 210 -0.16 8.72 4.81
CA LEU A 210 -0.35 8.65 6.27
C LEU A 210 0.51 9.71 6.99
N PHE A 211 0.06 10.96 6.99
CA PHE A 211 0.87 12.10 7.38
C PHE A 211 0.49 12.70 8.75
N GLU A 212 -0.46 12.10 9.47
CA GLU A 212 -0.81 12.53 10.85
C GLU A 212 0.23 12.11 11.92
N SER A 213 1.46 11.74 11.55
CA SER A 213 2.52 11.47 12.53
C SER A 213 3.90 11.89 12.04
N PRO A 214 4.77 12.43 12.92
CA PRO A 214 6.20 12.65 12.65
C PRO A 214 6.98 11.39 12.22
N ALA A 215 6.31 10.23 12.14
CA ALA A 215 6.85 8.93 11.79
C ALA A 215 7.10 8.74 10.28
N PHE A 216 6.42 9.48 9.39
CA PHE A 216 6.60 9.29 7.93
C PHE A 216 8.03 9.61 7.45
N PHE A 217 8.66 10.55 8.14
CA PHE A 217 9.88 11.21 7.72
C PHE A 217 11.07 10.96 8.67
N GLY A 218 10.88 10.11 9.69
CA GLY A 218 11.84 9.92 10.78
C GLY A 218 12.06 8.49 11.24
N THR A 219 11.62 7.47 10.51
CA THR A 219 11.78 6.08 10.98
C THR A 219 12.45 5.18 9.96
N SER A 220 13.47 4.45 10.42
CA SER A 220 14.19 3.40 9.70
C SER A 220 13.25 2.45 8.96
N ALA A 221 13.71 1.83 7.86
CA ALA A 221 12.97 0.82 7.11
C ALA A 221 12.37 -0.31 7.98
N GLU A 222 12.94 -0.57 9.16
CA GLU A 222 12.41 -1.50 10.16
C GLU A 222 11.13 -1.01 10.85
N ASP A 223 11.02 0.28 11.12
CA ASP A 223 9.86 0.90 11.74
C ASP A 223 8.70 1.10 10.76
N ARG A 224 9.00 1.38 9.47
CA ARG A 224 7.98 1.36 8.39
C ARG A 224 7.36 -0.04 8.25
N LYS A 225 8.18 -1.08 8.40
CA LYS A 225 7.71 -2.47 8.40
C LYS A 225 6.86 -2.76 9.63
N ARG A 226 7.29 -2.30 10.81
CA ARG A 226 6.56 -2.40 12.08
C ARG A 226 5.24 -1.62 12.06
N GLU A 227 5.18 -0.49 11.37
CA GLU A 227 3.99 0.33 11.20
C GLU A 227 3.05 -0.23 10.12
N LYS A 228 3.58 -0.78 9.02
CA LYS A 228 2.77 -1.54 8.05
C LYS A 228 2.16 -2.79 8.69
N PHE A 229 2.91 -3.47 9.56
CA PHE A 229 2.38 -4.54 10.40
C PHE A 229 1.42 -4.03 11.48
N ARG A 230 1.64 -2.86 12.08
CA ARG A 230 0.71 -2.23 13.03
C ARG A 230 -0.61 -1.87 12.36
N LYS A 231 -0.54 -1.32 11.14
CA LYS A 231 -1.69 -0.97 10.32
C LYS A 231 -2.42 -2.21 9.81
N GLU A 232 -1.70 -3.24 9.35
CA GLU A 232 -2.30 -4.57 9.07
C GLU A 232 -2.99 -5.14 10.32
N ARG A 233 -2.40 -4.98 11.52
CA ARG A 233 -2.98 -5.42 12.80
C ARG A 233 -4.20 -4.58 13.21
N GLU A 234 -4.17 -3.26 13.01
CA GLU A 234 -5.28 -2.34 13.30
C GLU A 234 -6.44 -2.53 12.31
N GLU A 235 -6.15 -2.74 11.03
CA GLU A 235 -7.15 -3.08 10.00
C GLU A 235 -7.78 -4.45 10.27
N MET A 236 -7.01 -5.41 10.76
CA MET A 236 -7.50 -6.71 11.21
C MET A 236 -8.37 -6.61 12.47
N MET A 237 -8.03 -5.72 13.42
CA MET A 237 -8.88 -5.42 14.57
C MET A 237 -10.13 -4.62 14.19
N ALA A 238 -10.04 -3.67 13.26
CA ALA A 238 -11.16 -2.87 12.77
C ALA A 238 -12.11 -3.69 11.89
N ALA A 239 -11.57 -4.62 11.08
CA ALA A 239 -12.37 -5.61 10.36
C ALA A 239 -13.11 -6.52 11.34
N SER A 240 -12.44 -6.97 12.41
CA SER A 240 -13.06 -7.71 13.52
C SER A 240 -14.16 -6.89 14.23
N GLU A 241 -13.96 -5.59 14.43
CA GLU A 241 -14.93 -4.68 15.07
C GLU A 241 -16.14 -4.35 14.17
N GLN A 242 -15.94 -4.22 12.86
CA GLN A 242 -17.02 -4.00 11.88
C GLN A 242 -17.89 -5.25 11.66
N LEU A 243 -17.32 -6.44 11.77
CA LEU A 243 -18.05 -7.71 11.84
C LEU A 243 -18.96 -7.77 13.08
N PHE A 244 -18.56 -7.14 14.20
CA PHE A 244 -19.37 -6.99 15.41
C PHE A 244 -20.56 -6.04 15.24
N ARG A 245 -20.44 -4.96 14.46
CA ARG A 245 -21.55 -4.00 14.22
C ARG A 245 -22.60 -4.48 13.21
N LYS A 246 -22.32 -5.49 12.38
CA LYS A 246 -23.24 -5.97 11.33
C LYS A 246 -24.30 -6.98 11.79
N LYS A 247 -24.57 -7.11 13.09
CA LYS A 247 -25.81 -7.75 13.60
C LYS A 247 -26.68 -6.79 14.40
N PRO A 248 -27.65 -6.12 13.76
CA PRO A 248 -28.87 -5.70 14.44
C PRO A 248 -30.04 -6.58 13.96
N GLY A 249 -30.58 -7.40 14.86
CA GLY A 249 -31.98 -7.85 14.75
C GLY A 249 -32.22 -9.35 14.64
N SER A 250 -32.29 -10.03 15.79
CA SER A 250 -33.51 -10.78 16.12
C SER A 250 -33.71 -10.73 17.62
N ARG A 251 -34.28 -9.62 18.07
CA ARG A 251 -34.81 -9.46 19.42
C ARG A 251 -36.32 -9.56 19.29
N THR A 252 -36.84 -10.79 19.23
CA THR A 252 -38.27 -11.02 19.46
C THR A 252 -38.56 -10.75 20.93
N LYS A 253 -39.53 -9.85 21.13
CA LYS A 253 -40.02 -9.38 22.41
C LYS A 253 -40.51 -10.54 23.27
N SER A 254 -40.03 -10.60 24.51
CA SER A 254 -40.81 -11.11 25.63
C SER A 254 -40.21 -10.52 26.91
N SER A 255 -40.90 -9.51 27.43
CA SER A 255 -40.68 -8.97 28.76
C SER A 255 -41.66 -9.66 29.72
N ARG A 256 -41.20 -10.65 30.50
CA ARG A 256 -41.74 -10.93 31.84
C ARG A 256 -40.84 -11.86 32.63
N ALA A 257 -40.79 -11.59 33.93
CA ALA A 257 -40.21 -12.38 35.02
C ALA A 257 -38.69 -12.23 35.27
N VAL A 258 -38.38 -11.19 36.04
CA VAL A 258 -37.38 -11.25 37.10
C VAL A 258 -37.78 -12.38 38.08
N MET A 259 -36.79 -13.18 38.49
CA MET A 259 -36.81 -14.24 39.51
C MET A 259 -37.53 -15.56 39.17
N ALA A 260 -36.74 -16.55 38.71
CA ALA A 260 -36.88 -17.94 39.14
C ALA A 260 -35.50 -18.62 39.13
N ASN A 261 -35.11 -19.05 40.31
CA ASN A 261 -33.86 -19.71 40.68
C ASN A 261 -33.47 -20.92 39.82
N GLN A 262 -32.16 -21.04 39.60
CA GLN A 262 -31.38 -22.22 39.97
C GLN A 262 -31.78 -23.55 39.32
N LYS A 263 -31.38 -23.75 38.05
CA LYS A 263 -31.06 -25.05 37.41
C LYS A 263 -30.86 -24.81 35.91
N LEU A 264 -29.66 -24.44 35.48
CA LEU A 264 -29.28 -24.48 34.05
C LEU A 264 -27.76 -24.59 33.85
N THR A 265 -27.07 -25.31 34.74
CA THR A 265 -25.68 -25.73 34.52
C THR A 265 -25.68 -27.22 34.23
N ASP A 266 -26.40 -27.64 33.20
CA ASP A 266 -26.27 -28.98 32.65
C ASP A 266 -26.56 -28.91 31.15
N SER A 267 -25.61 -29.41 30.36
CA SER A 267 -25.66 -29.64 28.90
C SER A 267 -25.40 -28.47 27.93
N VAL A 268 -24.53 -27.51 28.25
CA VAL A 268 -23.88 -26.74 27.17
C VAL A 268 -22.62 -27.51 26.75
N SER A 269 -22.56 -27.97 25.51
CA SER A 269 -21.36 -28.65 24.99
C SER A 269 -20.17 -27.68 25.05
N PRO A 270 -18.97 -28.08 25.49
CA PRO A 270 -17.80 -27.20 25.47
C PRO A 270 -17.57 -26.55 24.10
N ALA A 271 -17.90 -27.24 23.00
CA ALA A 271 -17.82 -26.70 21.65
C ALA A 271 -18.71 -25.45 21.43
N ASP A 272 -19.87 -25.38 22.09
CA ASP A 272 -20.85 -24.29 21.93
C ASP A 272 -20.42 -23.00 22.64
N VAL A 273 -19.52 -23.10 23.63
CA VAL A 273 -19.01 -21.95 24.41
C VAL A 273 -17.66 -21.47 23.91
N VAL A 274 -16.82 -22.39 23.42
CA VAL A 274 -15.45 -22.08 22.98
C VAL A 274 -15.45 -21.09 21.80
N LYS A 275 -16.32 -21.27 20.80
CA LYS A 275 -16.36 -20.40 19.63
C LYS A 275 -16.67 -18.93 20.00
N PRO A 276 -17.73 -18.60 20.76
CA PRO A 276 -17.97 -17.22 21.21
C PRO A 276 -16.88 -16.64 22.12
N MET A 277 -16.30 -17.44 23.01
CA MET A 277 -15.21 -16.98 23.89
C MET A 277 -13.94 -16.67 23.09
N PHE A 278 -13.62 -17.51 22.12
CA PHE A 278 -12.46 -17.32 21.26
C PHE A 278 -12.66 -16.17 20.29
N ASP A 279 -13.87 -15.99 19.74
CA ASP A 279 -14.23 -14.89 18.82
C ASP A 279 -13.90 -13.49 19.36
N VAL A 280 -13.98 -13.31 20.68
CA VAL A 280 -13.64 -12.06 21.36
C VAL A 280 -12.13 -11.95 21.67
N THR A 281 -11.46 -13.07 21.92
CA THR A 281 -10.09 -13.06 22.48
C THR A 281 -8.99 -13.28 21.45
N TRP A 282 -9.31 -13.85 20.29
CA TRP A 282 -8.29 -14.27 19.32
C TRP A 282 -7.50 -13.10 18.70
N GLY A 283 -8.13 -11.94 18.49
CA GLY A 283 -7.49 -10.74 17.93
C GLY A 283 -6.42 -10.14 18.86
N PRO A 284 -6.74 -9.82 20.12
CA PRO A 284 -5.72 -9.43 21.10
C PRO A 284 -4.65 -10.51 21.31
N LEU A 285 -5.04 -11.79 21.28
CA LEU A 285 -4.14 -12.91 21.46
C LEU A 285 -3.11 -13.02 20.33
N ILE A 286 -3.51 -12.96 19.06
CA ILE A 286 -2.55 -12.99 17.95
C ILE A 286 -1.60 -11.79 18.00
N GLY A 287 -2.10 -10.64 18.45
CA GLY A 287 -1.30 -9.44 18.64
C GLY A 287 -0.21 -9.61 19.69
N THR A 288 -0.50 -10.24 20.83
CA THR A 288 0.49 -10.48 21.89
C THR A 288 1.47 -11.57 21.49
N LEU A 289 1.00 -12.68 20.92
CA LEU A 289 1.86 -13.79 20.49
C LEU A 289 2.84 -13.37 19.39
N SER A 290 2.38 -12.59 18.40
CA SER A 290 3.25 -12.07 17.35
C SER A 290 4.32 -11.14 17.92
N GLN A 291 3.94 -10.29 18.89
CA GLN A 291 4.87 -9.37 19.55
C GLN A 291 5.95 -10.10 20.35
N VAL A 292 5.56 -11.15 21.10
CA VAL A 292 6.50 -11.96 21.89
C VAL A 292 7.46 -12.70 20.99
N LEU A 293 6.97 -13.32 19.91
CA LEU A 293 7.80 -14.08 18.97
C LEU A 293 8.77 -13.16 18.21
N GLU A 294 8.36 -11.92 17.92
CA GLU A 294 9.22 -10.93 17.26
C GLU A 294 10.33 -10.41 18.17
N MET A 295 9.98 -9.96 19.39
CA MET A 295 10.90 -9.26 20.29
C MET A 295 11.75 -10.17 21.17
N SER A 296 11.31 -11.41 21.39
CA SER A 296 12.05 -12.34 22.23
C SER A 296 13.15 -13.05 21.45
N ASP A 297 14.31 -13.15 22.09
CA ASP A 297 15.38 -14.10 21.74
C ASP A 297 15.53 -15.19 22.83
N ASP A 298 14.71 -15.14 23.89
CA ASP A 298 14.64 -16.17 24.93
C ASP A 298 13.85 -17.40 24.44
N GLU A 299 14.46 -18.57 24.59
CA GLU A 299 13.95 -19.87 24.14
C GLU A 299 12.61 -20.23 24.78
N ASN A 300 12.43 -19.97 26.08
CA ASN A 300 11.19 -20.31 26.77
C ASN A 300 10.01 -19.46 26.26
N SER A 301 10.24 -18.17 26.07
CA SER A 301 9.25 -17.24 25.55
C SER A 301 8.84 -17.56 24.11
N ILE A 302 9.82 -17.96 23.27
CA ILE A 302 9.57 -18.45 21.91
C ILE A 302 8.74 -19.74 21.94
N ALA A 303 9.13 -20.72 22.76
CA ALA A 303 8.44 -22.00 22.87
C ALA A 303 6.99 -21.83 23.35
N LEU A 304 6.75 -21.04 24.40
CA LEU A 304 5.41 -20.74 24.91
C LEU A 304 4.55 -20.03 23.85
N SER A 305 5.14 -19.09 23.11
CA SER A 305 4.44 -18.37 22.05
C SER A 305 4.04 -19.30 20.91
N LEU A 306 4.93 -20.18 20.46
CA LEU A 306 4.65 -21.16 19.41
C LEU A 306 3.59 -22.17 19.85
N ILE A 307 3.64 -22.65 21.10
CA ILE A 307 2.60 -23.50 21.68
C ILE A 307 1.23 -22.79 21.67
N ALA A 308 1.20 -21.50 22.02
CA ALA A 308 -0.04 -20.73 22.00
C ALA A 308 -0.56 -20.50 20.56
N PHE A 309 0.32 -20.34 19.57
CA PHE A 309 -0.06 -20.34 18.15
C PHE A 309 -0.71 -21.67 17.75
N VAL A 310 -0.11 -22.81 18.13
CA VAL A 310 -0.66 -24.15 17.85
C VAL A 310 -2.08 -24.29 18.39
N TYR A 311 -2.30 -23.94 19.66
CA TYR A 311 -3.63 -24.06 20.26
C TYR A 311 -4.64 -23.08 19.65
N SER A 312 -4.21 -21.86 19.32
CA SER A 312 -5.07 -20.86 18.68
C SER A 312 -5.53 -21.32 17.30
N ILE A 313 -4.59 -21.85 16.50
CA ILE A 313 -4.89 -22.42 15.18
C ILE A 313 -5.83 -23.61 15.35
N ARG A 314 -5.53 -24.56 16.25
CA ARG A 314 -6.36 -25.73 16.48
C ARG A 314 -7.79 -25.37 16.89
N VAL A 315 -7.97 -24.46 17.84
CA VAL A 315 -9.29 -24.00 18.30
C VAL A 315 -10.05 -23.36 17.14
N SER A 316 -9.40 -22.49 16.36
CA SER A 316 -10.04 -21.84 15.21
C SER A 316 -10.38 -22.81 14.07
N SER A 317 -9.54 -23.83 13.83
CA SER A 317 -9.77 -24.88 12.84
C SER A 317 -10.96 -25.76 13.19
N HIS A 318 -11.01 -26.27 14.42
CA HIS A 318 -12.08 -27.17 14.88
C HIS A 318 -13.41 -26.43 15.15
N SER A 319 -13.35 -25.11 15.39
CA SER A 319 -14.54 -24.28 15.59
C SER A 319 -15.06 -23.64 14.30
N GLU A 320 -14.51 -24.00 13.13
CA GLU A 320 -14.86 -23.41 11.83
C GLU A 320 -14.81 -21.87 11.84
N MET A 321 -13.75 -21.32 12.41
CA MET A 321 -13.48 -19.88 12.45
C MET A 321 -12.43 -19.55 11.38
N SER A 322 -12.85 -19.54 10.11
CA SER A 322 -11.96 -19.36 8.96
C SER A 322 -11.07 -18.14 9.10
N LEU A 323 -11.65 -16.97 9.40
CA LEU A 323 -10.88 -15.73 9.56
C LEU A 323 -9.78 -15.85 10.63
N ALA A 324 -10.12 -16.32 11.83
CA ALA A 324 -9.14 -16.48 12.91
C ALA A 324 -8.04 -17.47 12.51
N ARG A 325 -8.43 -18.62 11.96
CA ARG A 325 -7.53 -19.68 11.50
C ARG A 325 -6.55 -19.17 10.45
N ASP A 326 -7.07 -18.59 9.37
CA ASP A 326 -6.27 -18.07 8.27
C ASP A 326 -5.30 -17.01 8.78
N THR A 327 -5.74 -16.16 9.71
CA THR A 327 -4.90 -15.11 10.29
C THR A 327 -3.74 -15.68 11.11
N PHE A 328 -4.00 -16.64 12.02
CA PHE A 328 -2.93 -17.26 12.81
C PHE A 328 -1.95 -18.04 11.94
N VAL A 329 -2.45 -18.81 10.96
CA VAL A 329 -1.60 -19.59 10.04
C VAL A 329 -0.72 -18.66 9.21
N ASN A 330 -1.28 -17.60 8.64
CA ASN A 330 -0.51 -16.59 7.90
C ASN A 330 0.53 -15.89 8.78
N SER A 331 0.16 -15.54 10.03
CA SER A 331 1.09 -14.93 10.97
C SER A 331 2.26 -15.84 11.30
N LEU A 332 2.01 -17.12 11.61
CA LEU A 332 3.07 -18.10 11.89
C LEU A 332 3.96 -18.33 10.67
N ALA A 333 3.37 -18.41 9.46
CA ALA A 333 4.11 -18.57 8.22
C ALA A 333 5.08 -17.41 7.96
N LYS A 334 4.70 -16.16 8.29
CA LYS A 334 5.60 -14.99 8.18
C LYS A 334 6.87 -15.13 9.05
N PHE A 335 6.78 -15.79 10.20
CA PHE A 335 7.94 -16.02 11.09
C PHE A 335 8.91 -17.11 10.60
N THR A 336 8.58 -17.86 9.55
CA THR A 336 9.51 -18.85 8.97
C THR A 336 10.67 -18.21 8.21
N THR A 337 10.49 -16.99 7.69
CA THR A 337 11.51 -16.22 6.94
C THR A 337 12.17 -16.93 5.75
N LEU A 338 11.59 -18.03 5.25
CA LEU A 338 12.19 -18.90 4.22
C LEU A 338 12.38 -18.25 2.83
N GLY A 339 11.72 -17.12 2.56
CA GLY A 339 11.91 -16.30 1.34
C GLY A 339 12.70 -15.00 1.56
N SER A 340 13.36 -14.85 2.71
CA SER A 340 14.07 -13.63 3.10
C SER A 340 15.59 -13.79 2.97
N THR A 341 16.30 -12.72 2.62
CA THR A 341 17.78 -12.65 2.64
C THR A 341 18.35 -12.50 4.06
N LYS A 342 17.49 -12.44 5.08
CA LYS A 342 17.87 -12.32 6.50
C LYS A 342 18.43 -13.64 7.02
N GLU A 343 19.42 -13.54 7.91
CA GLU A 343 19.96 -14.67 8.65
C GLU A 343 18.87 -15.40 9.44
N MET A 344 18.81 -16.72 9.29
CA MET A 344 17.81 -17.56 9.95
C MET A 344 18.18 -17.79 11.41
N LYS A 345 17.32 -17.35 12.34
CA LYS A 345 17.49 -17.53 13.78
C LYS A 345 16.76 -18.79 14.27
N TYR A 346 17.08 -19.22 15.50
CA TYR A 346 16.43 -20.37 16.16
C TYR A 346 14.90 -20.34 16.09
N LYS A 347 14.29 -19.19 16.40
CA LYS A 347 12.83 -19.00 16.32
C LYS A 347 12.23 -19.23 14.94
N ASN A 348 12.98 -18.97 13.88
CA ASN A 348 12.51 -19.18 12.52
C ASN A 348 12.46 -20.68 12.20
N ILE A 349 13.49 -21.43 12.61
CA ILE A 349 13.54 -22.89 12.50
C ILE A 349 12.40 -23.53 13.29
N GLU A 350 12.18 -23.09 14.53
CA GLU A 350 11.08 -23.60 15.37
C GLU A 350 9.70 -23.22 14.80
N SER A 351 9.56 -22.05 14.18
CA SER A 351 8.33 -21.67 13.49
C SER A 351 8.03 -22.57 12.29
N ILE A 352 9.05 -22.95 11.51
CA ILE A 352 8.93 -23.92 10.41
C ILE A 352 8.47 -25.28 10.94
N ARG A 353 9.15 -25.81 11.97
CA ARG A 353 8.79 -27.07 12.60
C ARG A 353 7.36 -27.06 13.12
N THR A 354 6.97 -25.97 13.77
CA THR A 354 5.61 -25.79 14.30
C THR A 354 4.58 -25.78 13.19
N LEU A 355 4.82 -25.01 12.10
CA LEU A 355 3.89 -24.91 10.98
C LEU A 355 3.70 -26.26 10.27
N LEU A 356 4.78 -27.02 10.06
CA LEU A 356 4.71 -28.37 9.48
C LEU A 356 4.03 -29.36 10.43
N SER A 357 4.25 -29.25 11.73
CA SER A 357 3.57 -30.08 12.72
C SER A 357 2.06 -29.84 12.73
N ILE A 358 1.62 -28.58 12.63
CA ILE A 358 0.20 -28.23 12.50
C ILE A 358 -0.39 -28.83 11.23
N ALA A 359 0.33 -28.75 10.10
CA ALA A 359 -0.11 -29.34 8.84
C ALA A 359 -0.35 -30.85 8.94
N ILE A 360 0.51 -31.56 9.67
CA ILE A 360 0.39 -33.01 9.88
C ILE A 360 -0.77 -33.36 10.83
N VAL A 361 -0.96 -32.59 11.89
CA VAL A 361 -1.93 -32.92 12.95
C VAL A 361 -3.34 -32.44 12.63
N ASP A 362 -3.47 -31.18 12.19
CA ASP A 362 -4.76 -30.53 11.97
C ASP A 362 -5.26 -30.75 10.53
N GLY A 363 -4.39 -31.08 9.58
CA GLY A 363 -4.74 -31.66 8.28
C GLY A 363 -5.88 -30.94 7.55
N ASP A 364 -6.97 -31.66 7.27
CA ASP A 364 -8.14 -31.15 6.54
C ASP A 364 -8.85 -29.99 7.26
N PHE A 365 -8.71 -29.87 8.58
CA PHE A 365 -9.31 -28.77 9.35
C PHE A 365 -8.65 -27.41 9.06
N LEU A 366 -7.49 -27.39 8.39
CA LEU A 366 -6.87 -26.16 7.90
C LEU A 366 -7.65 -25.50 6.76
N GLY A 367 -8.45 -26.25 6.00
CA GLY A 367 -9.29 -25.70 4.92
C GLY A 367 -8.51 -24.80 3.96
N GLU A 368 -8.93 -23.56 3.79
CA GLU A 368 -8.29 -22.60 2.88
C GLU A 368 -6.91 -22.12 3.37
N SER A 369 -6.52 -22.39 4.63
CA SER A 369 -5.23 -22.00 5.19
C SER A 369 -4.04 -22.87 4.73
N TRP A 370 -4.24 -23.82 3.80
CA TRP A 370 -3.15 -24.65 3.27
C TRP A 370 -2.11 -23.88 2.45
N GLY A 371 -2.49 -22.76 1.83
CA GLY A 371 -1.60 -21.98 0.96
C GLY A 371 -0.24 -21.63 1.59
N PRO A 372 -0.22 -20.96 2.76
CA PRO A 372 1.02 -20.63 3.47
C PRO A 372 1.88 -21.83 3.86
N VAL A 373 1.23 -22.96 4.21
CA VAL A 373 1.92 -24.21 4.56
C VAL A 373 2.62 -24.79 3.32
N LEU A 374 1.91 -24.88 2.20
CA LEU A 374 2.48 -25.39 0.93
C LEU A 374 3.62 -24.49 0.43
N GLN A 375 3.48 -23.18 0.59
CA GLN A 375 4.54 -22.22 0.26
C GLN A 375 5.78 -22.45 1.14
N CYS A 376 5.60 -22.68 2.44
CA CYS A 376 6.70 -23.03 3.36
C CYS A 376 7.41 -24.32 2.93
N ILE A 377 6.66 -25.38 2.57
CA ILE A 377 7.22 -26.64 2.08
C ILE A 377 8.00 -26.44 0.78
N SER A 378 7.42 -25.70 -0.18
CA SER A 378 8.07 -25.41 -1.46
C SER A 378 9.38 -24.64 -1.29
N GLN A 379 9.40 -23.62 -0.44
CA GLN A 379 10.61 -22.83 -0.16
C GLN A 379 11.68 -23.67 0.55
N LEU A 380 11.28 -24.53 1.50
CA LEU A 380 12.21 -25.44 2.16
C LEU A 380 12.83 -26.45 1.17
N GLY A 381 12.02 -26.98 0.24
CA GLY A 381 12.49 -27.84 -0.84
C GLY A 381 13.50 -27.15 -1.76
N ARG A 382 13.25 -25.89 -2.14
CA ARG A 382 14.21 -25.08 -2.90
C ARG A 382 15.53 -24.90 -2.15
N LEU A 383 15.49 -24.56 -0.87
CA LEU A 383 16.70 -24.42 -0.05
C LEU A 383 17.48 -25.73 0.08
N GLN A 384 16.79 -26.87 0.17
CA GLN A 384 17.43 -28.18 0.19
C GLN A 384 18.11 -28.51 -1.15
N LEU A 385 17.51 -28.14 -2.29
CA LEU A 385 18.13 -28.31 -3.61
C LEU A 385 19.41 -27.49 -3.73
N TYR A 386 19.36 -26.20 -3.33
CA TYR A 386 20.56 -25.35 -3.30
C TYR A 386 21.63 -25.90 -2.35
N ALA A 387 21.26 -26.37 -1.16
CA ALA A 387 22.19 -26.92 -0.19
C ALA A 387 22.82 -28.26 -0.61
N SER A 388 22.14 -29.04 -1.47
CA SER A 388 22.64 -30.31 -2.01
C SER A 388 23.48 -30.15 -3.28
N GLY A 389 23.69 -28.91 -3.76
CA GLY A 389 24.53 -28.61 -4.91
C GLY A 389 23.93 -29.04 -6.26
N LEU A 390 22.63 -29.33 -6.28
CA LEU A 390 21.87 -29.58 -7.50
C LEU A 390 21.34 -28.24 -8.00
N ASP A 391 22.15 -27.53 -8.80
CA ASP A 391 21.68 -26.36 -9.52
C ASP A 391 20.49 -26.73 -10.41
N SER A 392 19.48 -25.89 -10.30
CA SER A 392 18.18 -25.90 -10.97
C SER A 392 18.24 -26.19 -12.47
N ASP A 393 17.48 -27.19 -12.92
CA ASP A 393 16.65 -27.22 -14.15
C ASP A 393 17.12 -26.48 -15.43
N GLU A 394 18.41 -26.49 -15.77
CA GLU A 394 18.88 -26.17 -17.14
C GLU A 394 19.20 -27.42 -17.99
N LYS A 395 19.07 -28.63 -17.44
CA LYS A 395 19.34 -29.88 -18.16
C LYS A 395 18.12 -30.68 -18.62
N PHE A 396 16.90 -30.19 -18.42
CA PHE A 396 15.70 -30.95 -18.79
C PHE A 396 15.12 -30.60 -20.18
N LEU A 397 15.57 -29.51 -20.82
CA LEU A 397 15.05 -29.08 -22.14
C LEU A 397 16.07 -29.17 -23.30
N HIS A 398 17.26 -29.71 -23.05
CA HIS A 398 18.24 -30.02 -24.08
C HIS A 398 18.70 -31.47 -23.95
N ASP A 399 17.82 -32.40 -24.33
CA ASP A 399 18.12 -33.65 -25.04
C ASP A 399 16.90 -34.59 -24.94
N GLY A 400 16.13 -34.69 -26.02
CA GLY A 400 14.96 -35.56 -26.15
C GLY A 400 13.94 -35.07 -27.17
#